data_AF-A0A6S6SYW8-F1
#
_entry.id   AF-A0A6S6SYW8-F1
#
_cell.length_a   1.000
_cell.length_b   1.000
_cell.length_c   1.000
_cell.angle_alpha   90.00
_cell.angle_beta   90.00
_cell.angle_gamma   90.00
#
_symmetry.space_group_name_H-M   'P 1'
#
loop_
_entity.id
_entity.type
_entity.pdbx_description
1 polymer ?
#
loop_
_entity_poly.entity_id
_entity_poly.type
_entity_poly.pdbx_seq_one_letter_code
_entity_poly.pdbx_strand_id
1 'polypeptide(L)' 'MSETKSLIYLDYSATTPVDPRVAEKMMQFLTPDGVFGNPASRSHAYGWAAEEAVEEARGHVAALINA' A
#
# COMPACT_ATOMS: atom_id res chain seq x y z
N MET A 1 3.60 9.25 32.12
CA MET A 1 3.42 8.52 30.85
C MET A 1 3.20 7.07 31.24
N SER A 2 1.98 6.55 31.07
CA SER A 2 1.61 5.22 31.57
C SER A 2 2.46 4.15 30.86
N GLU A 3 3.31 3.45 31.61
CA GLU A 3 3.95 2.21 31.18
C GLU A 3 2.86 1.15 30.96
N THR A 4 2.26 1.19 29.78
CA THR A 4 1.32 0.15 29.38
C THR A 4 2.18 -1.04 29.00
N LYS A 5 2.22 -2.05 29.87
CA LYS A 5 2.79 -3.35 29.54
C LYS A 5 2.08 -3.84 28.29
N SER A 6 2.72 -3.70 27.12
CA SER A 6 2.10 -4.01 25.84
C SER A 6 1.61 -5.46 25.90
N LEU A 7 0.33 -5.67 25.62
CA LEU A 7 -0.24 -7.01 25.57
C LEU A 7 0.49 -7.78 24.46
N ILE A 8 0.92 -9.00 24.76
CA ILE A 8 1.55 -9.86 23.76
C ILE A 8 0.47 -10.26 22.75
N TYR A 9 0.62 -9.83 21.51
CA TYR A 9 -0.29 -10.18 20.42
C TYR A 9 0.14 -11.51 19.79
N LEU A 10 -0.63 -12.57 20.01
CA LEU A 10 -0.38 -13.93 19.51
C LEU A 10 -1.42 -14.39 18.49
N ASP A 11 -2.16 -13.48 17.88
CA ASP A 11 -3.27 -13.78 16.96
C ASP A 11 -2.99 -13.33 15.51
N TYR A 12 -1.77 -13.59 15.03
CA TYR A 12 -1.35 -13.22 13.66
C TYR A 12 -2.11 -13.98 12.55
N SER A 13 -2.78 -15.08 12.90
CA SER A 13 -3.68 -15.79 11.97
C SER A 13 -5.00 -15.06 11.75
N ALA A 14 -5.46 -14.24 12.70
CA ALA A 14 -6.67 -13.42 12.52
C ALA A 14 -6.38 -12.19 11.67
N THR A 15 -5.28 -11.48 11.96
CA THR A 15 -4.77 -10.37 11.15
C THR A 15 -3.35 -10.02 11.56
N THR A 16 -2.68 -9.20 10.75
CA THR A 16 -1.30 -8.76 10.99
C THR A 16 -1.22 -7.24 11.01
N PRO A 17 -0.42 -6.62 11.91
CA PRO A 17 -0.06 -5.22 11.77
C PRO A 17 0.58 -4.97 10.40
N VAL A 18 0.24 -3.85 9.76
CA VAL A 18 0.86 -3.45 8.50
C VAL A 18 2.34 -3.17 8.74
N ASP A 19 3.22 -3.72 7.90
CA ASP A 19 4.66 -3.42 7.94
C ASP A 19 4.87 -1.91 7.71
N PRO A 20 5.71 -1.22 8.50
CA PRO A 20 5.94 0.22 8.35
C PRO A 20 6.30 0.65 6.93
N ARG A 21 7.03 -0.19 6.17
CA ARG A 21 7.40 0.09 4.77
C ARG A 21 6.19 0.08 3.85
N VAL A 22 5.20 -0.77 4.12
CA VAL A 22 3.94 -0.81 3.39
C VAL A 22 3.13 0.46 3.68
N ALA A 23 3.03 0.86 4.95
CA ALA A 23 2.32 2.07 5.34
C ALA A 23 2.93 3.32 4.68
N GLU A 24 4.26 3.48 4.74
CA GLU A 24 4.98 4.58 4.12
C GLU A 24 4.74 4.64 2.60
N LYS A 25 4.79 3.50 1.92
CA LYS A 25 4.53 3.45 0.47
C LYS A 25 3.08 3.82 0.15
N MET A 26 2.12 3.29 0.91
CA MET A 26 0.68 3.58 0.69
C MET A 26 0.36 5.06 0.85
N MET A 27 0.98 5.75 1.81
CA MET A 27 0.73 7.18 2.05
C MET A 27 1.02 8.05 0.83
N GLN A 28 1.89 7.62 -0.09
CA GLN A 28 2.22 8.34 -1.32
C GLN A 28 1.06 8.41 -2.35
N PHE A 29 -0.03 7.66 -2.12
CA PHE A 29 -1.14 7.50 -3.08
C PHE A 29 -2.49 8.01 -2.57
N LEU A 30 -2.53 8.67 -1.40
CA LEU A 30 -3.79 9.01 -0.72
C LEU A 30 -4.17 10.49 -0.83
N THR A 31 -3.18 11.39 -0.82
CA THR A 31 -3.39 12.84 -0.68
C THR A 31 -3.12 13.59 -1.98
N PRO A 32 -3.61 14.84 -2.14
CA PRO A 32 -3.44 15.62 -3.37
C PRO A 32 -1.99 15.92 -3.77
N ASP A 33 -1.05 15.86 -2.84
CA ASP A 33 0.40 16.00 -3.06
C ASP A 33 1.07 14.72 -3.60
N GLY A 34 0.36 13.58 -3.55
CA GLY A 34 0.82 12.29 -4.06
C GLY A 34 0.18 11.85 -5.37
N VAL A 35 0.26 10.55 -5.67
CA VAL A 35 -0.38 9.92 -6.84
C VAL A 35 -1.78 9.43 -6.45
N PHE A 36 -2.75 10.34 -6.44
CA PHE A 36 -4.13 10.07 -6.01
C PHE A 36 -5.11 9.82 -7.17
N GLY A 37 -4.62 9.80 -8.41
CA GLY A 37 -5.47 9.72 -9.61
C GLY A 37 -6.22 8.39 -9.74
N ASN A 38 -7.30 8.39 -10.51
CA ASN A 38 -7.99 7.15 -10.89
C ASN A 38 -7.20 6.45 -12.02
N PRO A 39 -6.70 5.21 -11.85
CA PRO A 39 -5.93 4.51 -12.89
C PRO A 39 -6.73 4.23 -14.17
N ALA A 40 -8.07 4.29 -14.13
CA ALA A 40 -8.90 4.16 -15.34
C ALA A 40 -8.96 5.44 -16.19
N SER A 41 -8.45 6.57 -15.70
CA SER A 41 -8.45 7.84 -16.44
C SER A 41 -7.33 7.90 -17.49
N ARG A 42 -7.67 7.57 -18.74
CA ARG A 42 -6.69 7.42 -19.83
C ARG A 42 -6.27 8.73 -20.53
N SER A 43 -6.88 9.86 -20.19
CA SER A 43 -6.71 11.11 -20.93
C SER A 43 -5.76 12.12 -20.27
N HIS A 44 -5.21 11.83 -19.09
CA HIS A 44 -4.38 12.78 -18.35
C HIS A 44 -3.34 12.11 -17.44
N ALA A 45 -2.28 12.86 -17.12
CA ALA A 45 -1.12 12.38 -16.36
C ALA A 45 -1.47 11.78 -14.99
N TYR A 46 -2.46 12.31 -14.27
CA TYR A 46 -2.85 11.74 -12.97
C TYR A 46 -3.30 10.28 -13.06
N GLY A 47 -3.97 9.89 -14.16
CA GLY A 47 -4.42 8.51 -14.33
C GLY A 47 -3.30 7.58 -14.76
N TRP A 48 -2.42 8.05 -15.66
CA TRP A 48 -1.25 7.29 -16.10
C TRP A 48 -0.30 6.94 -14.95
N ALA A 49 -0.01 7.91 -14.06
CA ALA A 49 0.82 7.66 -12.89
C ALA A 49 0.19 6.64 -11.92
N ALA A 50 -1.13 6.69 -11.75
CA ALA A 50 -1.85 5.71 -10.93
C ALA A 50 -1.88 4.32 -11.57
N GLU A 51 -2.05 4.23 -12.89
CA GLU A 51 -2.00 2.98 -13.66
C GLU A 51 -0.62 2.31 -13.53
N GLU A 52 0.46 3.07 -13.70
CA GLU A 52 1.84 2.59 -13.53
C GLU A 52 2.05 1.98 -12.14
N ALA A 53 1.60 2.67 -11.08
CA ALA A 53 1.72 2.17 -9.71
C ALA A 53 0.92 0.87 -9.46
N VAL A 54 -0.27 0.74 -10.08
CA VAL A 54 -1.07 -0.48 -9.99
C VAL A 54 -0.38 -1.64 -10.72
N GLU A 55 0.18 -1.41 -11.90
CA GLU A 55 0.87 -2.45 -12.66
C GLU A 55 2.21 -2.86 -12.03
N GLU A 56 2.94 -1.93 -11.41
CA GLU A 56 4.10 -2.25 -10.56
C GLU A 56 3.70 -3.18 -9.41
N ALA A 57 2.64 -2.82 -8.67
CA ALA A 57 2.13 -3.65 -7.57
C ALA A 57 1.66 -5.03 -8.04
N ARG A 58 1.00 -5.11 -9.20
CA ARG A 58 0.60 -6.37 -9.82
C ARG A 58 1.83 -7.24 -10.14
N GLY A 59 2.87 -6.65 -10.69
CA GLY A 59 4.14 -7.32 -10.97
C GLY A 59 4.79 -7.90 -9.72
N HIS A 60 4.80 -7.15 -8.61
CA HIS A 60 5.32 -7.64 -7.32
C HIS A 60 4.55 -8.86 -6.80
N VAL A 61 3.22 -8.84 -6.87
CA VAL A 61 2.39 -9.97 -6.43
C VAL A 61 2.61 -11.18 -7.34
N ALA A 62 2.64 -10.99 -8.67
CA ALA A 62 2.88 -12.05 -9.63
C ALA A 62 4.25 -12.71 -9.42
N ALA A 63 5.31 -11.92 -9.20
CA ALA A 63 6.65 -12.41 -8.92
C ALA A 63 6.73 -13.27 -7.65
N LEU A 64 5.96 -12.95 -6.60
CA LEU A 64 5.94 -13.73 -5.36
C LEU A 64 5.38 -15.15 -5.58
N ILE A 65 4.42 -15.29 -6.50
CA ILE A 65 3.72 -16.56 -6.76
C ILE A 65 4.15 -17.25 -8.06
N ASN A 66 5.09 -16.65 -8.81
CA ASN A 66 5.53 -17.10 -10.14
C ASN A 66 4.39 -17.21 -11.16
N ALA A 67 3.55 -16.17 -11.24
CA ALA A 67 2.45 -16.03 -12.21
C ALA A 67 2.74 -14.98 -13.28
#